data_AF-A0A150WK08-F1
#
_entry.id   AF-A0A150WK08-F1
#
_cell.length_a   1.000
_cell.length_b   1.000
_cell.length_c   1.000
_cell.angle_alpha   90.00
_cell.angle_beta   90.00
_cell.angle_gamma   90.00
#
_symmetry.space_group_name_H-M   'P 1'
#
loop_
_entity.id
_entity.type
_entity.pdbx_description
1 polymer ?
#
loop_
_entity_poly.entity_id
_entity_poly.type
_entity_poly.pdbx_seq_one_letter_code
_entity_poly.pdbx_strand_id
1 'polypeptide(L)'
;MEFESVGPDQEGLEKVPSNEGFLEGDMEARSKTSLRMHYEAQVQVIQNQIGNLEEIRGSLGLSQRKMAQLLLVDPSTWTRWTKNGDEAPPHIWRALQWYSALKEKIPGLTPQYFIGSNPQALHQKALRELDMERQERQQNLNVLALKLDHLSSERDSLREELLRMKKDLKFYRNAIIFTLSLGISWGILFMFWKGL
;
A
#
# COMPACT_ATOMS: atom_id res chain seq x y z
N MET A 1 -52.20 72.28 11.22
CA MET A 1 -51.14 72.96 10.47
C MET A 1 -50.71 71.98 9.39
N GLU A 2 -51.49 71.99 8.31
CA GLU A 2 -51.26 71.22 7.10
C GLU A 2 -50.39 72.06 6.17
N PHE A 3 -49.45 71.43 5.48
CA PHE A 3 -48.77 72.02 4.33
C PHE A 3 -48.78 70.99 3.22
N GLU A 4 -49.76 71.14 2.31
CA GLU A 4 -49.65 70.68 0.93
C GLU A 4 -48.70 71.62 0.17
N SER A 5 -47.87 71.06 -0.71
CA SER A 5 -47.39 71.77 -1.89
C SER A 5 -47.21 70.80 -3.05
N VAL A 6 -47.91 71.10 -4.13
CA VAL A 6 -48.11 70.36 -5.37
C VAL A 6 -47.09 70.77 -6.45
N GLY A 7 -46.54 69.78 -7.17
CA GLY A 7 -46.16 69.78 -8.60
C GLY A 7 -44.98 70.65 -9.10
N PRO A 8 -44.46 70.45 -10.34
CA PRO A 8 -45.08 69.70 -11.45
C PRO A 8 -44.18 68.67 -12.18
N ASP A 9 -44.84 67.90 -13.04
CA ASP A 9 -44.35 66.92 -14.02
C ASP A 9 -43.55 67.53 -15.20
N GLN A 10 -42.76 66.68 -15.89
CA GLN A 10 -42.34 66.68 -17.32
C GLN A 10 -40.93 66.06 -17.44
N GLU A 11 -40.53 65.24 -18.41
CA GLU A 11 -41.16 64.56 -19.53
C GLU A 11 -40.16 63.47 -19.99
N GLY A 12 -40.64 62.51 -20.76
CA GLY A 12 -39.94 61.29 -21.15
C GLY A 12 -38.62 61.48 -21.89
N LEU A 13 -37.71 60.52 -21.67
CA LEU A 13 -36.76 60.10 -22.70
C LEU A 13 -36.54 58.59 -22.58
N GLU A 14 -37.49 57.86 -23.18
CA GLU A 14 -37.27 56.49 -23.66
C GLU A 14 -36.02 56.48 -24.56
N LYS A 15 -34.95 55.83 -24.12
CA LYS A 15 -33.90 55.39 -25.03
C LYS A 15 -34.33 54.05 -25.64
N VAL A 16 -34.88 54.15 -26.84
CA VAL A 16 -35.08 53.05 -27.79
C VAL A 16 -33.80 52.22 -27.91
N PRO A 17 -33.90 50.87 -27.93
CA PRO A 17 -32.75 50.00 -28.13
C PRO A 17 -32.26 50.12 -29.57
N SER A 18 -31.10 50.71 -29.78
CA SER A 18 -30.40 50.66 -31.06
C SER A 18 -29.86 49.24 -31.29
N ASN A 19 -30.72 48.44 -31.91
CA ASN A 19 -30.37 47.24 -32.64
C ASN A 19 -29.57 47.65 -33.89
N GLU A 20 -28.25 47.78 -33.74
CA GLU A 20 -27.34 47.82 -34.88
C GLU A 20 -26.67 46.45 -34.99
N GLY A 21 -26.98 45.77 -36.09
CA GLY A 21 -26.39 44.50 -36.44
C GLY A 21 -24.91 44.65 -36.80
N PHE A 22 -24.22 43.54 -36.54
CA PHE A 22 -23.16 43.02 -37.40
C PHE A 22 -21.84 43.80 -37.45
N LEU A 23 -20.94 43.42 -36.55
CA LEU A 23 -19.58 43.05 -36.96
C LEU A 23 -19.26 41.71 -36.29
N GLU A 24 -19.36 40.62 -37.07
CA GLU A 24 -18.52 39.43 -36.91
C GLU A 24 -17.05 39.86 -37.12
N GLY A 25 -16.51 40.59 -36.16
CA GLY A 25 -15.12 40.94 -36.06
C GLY A 25 -14.49 39.95 -35.11
N ASP A 26 -13.69 39.04 -35.66
CA ASP A 26 -12.65 38.25 -35.02
C ASP A 26 -12.72 38.20 -33.49
N MET A 27 -13.18 37.06 -32.96
CA MET A 27 -12.87 36.66 -31.59
C MET A 27 -11.35 36.49 -31.46
N GLU A 28 -10.62 37.59 -31.44
CA GLU A 28 -9.25 37.65 -30.99
C GLU A 28 -9.25 37.00 -29.60
N ALA A 29 -8.61 35.84 -29.52
CA ALA A 29 -8.39 35.13 -28.29
C ALA A 29 -7.74 36.11 -27.31
N ARG A 30 -8.55 36.67 -26.39
CA ARG A 30 -8.07 37.55 -25.32
C ARG A 30 -6.76 36.96 -24.80
N SER A 31 -5.70 37.75 -24.87
CA SER A 31 -4.37 37.32 -24.46
C SER A 31 -4.47 36.70 -23.07
N LYS A 32 -4.15 35.41 -22.97
CA LYS A 32 -4.25 34.68 -21.71
C LYS A 32 -3.32 35.35 -20.71
N THR A 33 -3.78 35.52 -19.48
CA THR A 33 -2.91 36.01 -18.41
C THR A 33 -1.74 35.05 -18.22
N SER A 34 -0.57 35.59 -17.88
CA SER A 34 0.63 34.78 -17.61
C SER A 34 0.37 33.67 -16.59
N LEU A 35 -0.43 33.97 -15.57
CA LEU A 35 -0.85 33.01 -14.55
C LEU A 35 -1.67 31.85 -15.14
N ARG A 36 -2.62 32.15 -16.03
CA ARG A 36 -3.43 31.13 -16.70
C ARG A 36 -2.56 30.21 -17.56
N MET A 37 -1.64 30.79 -18.33
CA MET A 37 -0.69 30.01 -19.14
C MET A 37 0.16 29.08 -18.28
N HIS A 38 0.62 29.56 -17.12
CA HIS A 38 1.41 28.75 -16.19
C HIS A 38 0.60 27.56 -15.64
N TYR A 39 -0.66 27.77 -15.25
CA TYR A 39 -1.51 26.68 -14.79
C TYR A 39 -1.85 25.68 -15.89
N GLU A 40 -2.14 26.14 -17.10
CA GLU A 40 -2.39 25.26 -18.25
C GLU A 40 -1.15 24.41 -18.57
N ALA A 41 0.05 24.99 -18.54
CA ALA A 41 1.30 24.26 -18.72
C ALA A 41 1.51 23.20 -17.63
N GLN A 42 1.23 23.54 -16.36
CA GLN A 42 1.31 22.58 -15.27
C GLN A 42 0.33 21.41 -15.42
N VAL A 43 -0.88 21.67 -15.93
CA VAL A 43 -1.87 20.61 -16.21
C VAL A 43 -1.33 19.64 -17.26
N GLN A 44 -0.73 20.16 -18.34
CA GLN A 44 -0.13 19.30 -19.38
C GLN A 44 0.98 18.41 -18.82
N VAL A 45 1.85 18.96 -17.96
CA VAL A 45 2.90 18.16 -17.30
C VAL A 45 2.29 17.07 -16.42
N ILE A 46 1.24 17.38 -15.66
CA ILE A 46 0.55 16.39 -14.82
C ILE A 46 -0.11 15.32 -15.69
N GLN A 47 -0.84 15.71 -16.73
CA GLN A 47 -1.49 14.78 -17.68
C GLN A 47 -0.48 13.78 -18.26
N ASN A 48 0.70 14.26 -18.65
CA ASN A 48 1.77 13.40 -19.16
C ASN A 48 2.33 12.41 -18.10
N GLN A 49 2.22 12.73 -16.81
CA GLN A 49 2.70 11.87 -15.71
C GLN A 49 1.67 10.83 -15.27
N ILE A 50 0.41 11.23 -15.09
CA ILE A 50 -0.63 10.39 -14.47
C ILE A 50 -1.69 9.88 -15.45
N GLY A 51 -1.69 10.36 -16.70
CA GLY A 51 -2.62 9.96 -17.75
C GLY A 51 -3.93 10.75 -17.75
N ASN A 52 -4.94 10.16 -18.39
CA ASN A 52 -6.27 10.75 -18.59
C ASN A 52 -7.18 10.60 -17.36
N LEU A 53 -8.24 11.41 -17.24
CA LEU A 53 -9.13 11.37 -16.07
C LEU A 53 -9.81 10.00 -15.89
N GLU A 54 -10.24 9.39 -16.99
CA GLU A 54 -10.87 8.07 -17.00
C GLU A 54 -9.87 6.94 -16.73
N GLU A 55 -8.61 7.08 -17.16
CA GLU A 55 -7.53 6.14 -16.85
C GLU A 55 -7.21 6.16 -15.35
N ILE A 56 -7.07 7.36 -14.77
CA ILE A 56 -6.85 7.53 -13.33
C ILE A 56 -8.02 6.90 -12.57
N ARG A 57 -9.26 7.15 -12.99
CA ARG A 57 -10.45 6.52 -12.38
C ARG A 57 -10.39 4.99 -12.44
N GLY A 58 -10.00 4.44 -13.59
CA GLY A 58 -9.78 3.01 -13.78
C GLY A 58 -8.73 2.45 -12.82
N SER A 59 -7.58 3.13 -12.70
CA SER A 59 -6.48 2.73 -11.81
C SER A 59 -6.86 2.73 -10.31
N LEU A 60 -7.82 3.58 -9.94
CA LEU A 60 -8.36 3.65 -8.58
C LEU A 60 -9.53 2.69 -8.33
N GLY A 61 -10.06 2.05 -9.38
CA GLY A 61 -11.22 1.16 -9.28
C GLY A 61 -12.49 1.86 -8.82
N LEU A 62 -12.62 3.17 -9.07
CA LEU A 62 -13.74 3.97 -8.61
C LEU A 62 -14.82 4.16 -9.68
N SER A 63 -16.08 4.24 -9.25
CA SER A 63 -17.15 4.74 -10.11
C SER A 63 -17.03 6.25 -10.27
N GLN A 64 -17.61 6.81 -11.34
CA GLN A 64 -17.62 8.26 -11.58
C GLN A 64 -18.20 9.04 -10.39
N ARG A 65 -19.30 8.53 -9.81
CA ARG A 65 -19.92 9.12 -8.62
C ARG A 65 -18.98 9.14 -7.41
N LYS A 66 -18.22 8.07 -7.19
CA LYS A 66 -17.24 7.99 -6.08
C LYS A 66 -16.02 8.88 -6.34
N MET A 67 -15.59 9.00 -7.59
CA MET A 67 -14.52 9.92 -7.97
C MET A 67 -14.93 11.38 -7.73
N ALA A 68 -16.16 11.74 -8.11
CA ALA A 68 -16.71 13.06 -7.83
C ALA A 68 -16.79 13.35 -6.32
N GLN A 69 -17.19 12.36 -5.52
CA GLN A 69 -17.17 12.45 -4.05
C GLN A 69 -15.75 12.63 -3.49
N LEU A 70 -14.77 11.88 -4.00
CA LEU A 70 -13.37 11.98 -3.58
C LEU A 70 -12.81 13.39 -3.83
N LEU A 71 -13.17 13.97 -4.97
CA LEU A 71 -12.71 15.31 -5.37
C LEU A 71 -13.60 16.43 -4.86
N LEU A 72 -14.68 16.12 -4.12
CA LEU A 72 -15.67 17.06 -3.61
C LEU A 72 -16.32 17.93 -4.71
N VAL A 73 -16.63 17.31 -5.85
CA VAL A 73 -17.28 17.95 -7.00
C VAL A 73 -18.60 17.26 -7.34
N ASP A 74 -19.45 17.94 -8.08
CA ASP A 74 -20.72 17.36 -8.53
C ASP A 74 -20.49 16.30 -9.63
N PRO A 75 -21.20 15.15 -9.63
CA PRO A 75 -21.02 14.12 -10.66
C PRO A 75 -21.27 14.60 -12.10
N SER A 76 -22.13 15.61 -12.29
CA SER A 76 -22.34 16.20 -13.62
C SER A 76 -21.08 16.91 -14.13
N THR A 77 -20.32 17.51 -13.23
CA THR A 77 -19.11 18.25 -13.55
C THR A 77 -18.01 17.30 -14.01
N TRP A 78 -17.84 16.16 -13.33
CA TRP A 78 -16.94 15.10 -13.77
C TRP A 78 -17.26 14.63 -15.20
N THR A 79 -18.53 14.35 -15.47
CA THR A 79 -19.00 13.90 -16.79
C THR A 79 -18.74 14.94 -17.88
N ARG A 80 -18.82 16.23 -17.53
CA ARG A 80 -18.53 17.31 -18.48
C ARG A 80 -17.06 17.38 -18.83
N TRP A 81 -16.18 17.23 -17.85
CA TRP A 81 -14.72 17.23 -18.09
C TRP A 81 -14.31 16.09 -18.99
N THR A 82 -14.80 14.87 -18.73
CA THR A 82 -14.43 13.70 -19.52
C THR A 82 -15.01 13.71 -20.93
N LYS A 83 -16.19 14.31 -21.14
CA LYS A 83 -16.78 14.49 -22.48
C LYS A 83 -16.04 15.50 -23.35
N ASN A 84 -15.49 16.54 -22.74
CA ASN A 84 -14.82 17.63 -23.44
C ASN A 84 -13.31 17.40 -23.63
N GLY A 85 -12.83 16.16 -23.56
CA GLY A 85 -11.41 15.86 -23.72
C GLY A 85 -10.58 16.21 -22.47
N ASP A 86 -11.10 15.89 -21.29
CA ASP A 86 -10.41 16.01 -20.00
C ASP A 86 -10.06 17.45 -19.57
N GLU A 87 -10.93 18.40 -19.91
CA GLU A 87 -10.85 19.82 -19.51
C GLU A 87 -11.23 20.07 -18.03
N ALA A 88 -10.60 19.35 -17.11
CA ALA A 88 -10.73 19.64 -15.68
C ALA A 88 -9.88 20.86 -15.26
N PRO A 89 -10.34 21.66 -14.28
CA PRO A 89 -9.57 22.77 -13.74
C PRO A 89 -8.20 22.35 -13.16
N PRO A 90 -7.21 23.25 -13.14
CA PRO A 90 -5.86 22.92 -12.69
C PRO A 90 -5.76 22.37 -11.26
N HIS A 91 -6.64 22.82 -10.35
CA HIS A 91 -6.65 22.34 -8.97
C HIS A 91 -7.10 20.87 -8.85
N ILE A 92 -7.93 20.39 -9.78
CA ILE A 92 -8.39 18.99 -9.81
C ILE A 92 -7.24 18.07 -10.21
N TRP A 93 -6.51 18.44 -11.26
CA TRP A 93 -5.29 17.74 -11.67
C TRP A 93 -4.25 17.70 -10.54
N ARG A 94 -4.09 18.81 -9.80
CA ARG A 94 -3.21 18.85 -8.63
C ARG A 94 -3.66 17.90 -7.52
N ALA A 95 -4.96 17.89 -7.20
CA ALA A 95 -5.50 16.99 -6.18
C ALA A 95 -5.29 15.52 -6.56
N LEU A 96 -5.50 15.16 -7.83
CA LEU A 96 -5.23 13.81 -8.32
C LEU A 96 -3.75 13.45 -8.23
N GLN A 97 -2.84 14.37 -8.58
CA GLN A 97 -1.41 14.17 -8.41
C GLN A 97 -1.03 13.89 -6.95
N TRP A 98 -1.54 14.69 -6.02
CA TRP A 98 -1.30 14.48 -4.59
C TRP A 98 -1.86 13.14 -4.10
N TYR A 99 -3.06 12.79 -4.56
CA TYR A 99 -3.68 11.52 -4.22
C TYR A 99 -2.83 10.33 -4.68
N SER A 100 -2.35 10.35 -5.93
CA SER A 100 -1.46 9.31 -6.48
C SER A 100 -0.16 9.21 -5.69
N ALA A 101 0.48 10.34 -5.37
CA ALA A 101 1.69 10.36 -4.57
C ALA A 101 1.46 9.81 -3.15
N LEU A 102 0.32 10.12 -2.53
CA LEU A 102 -0.05 9.62 -1.21
C LEU A 102 -0.25 8.11 -1.19
N LYS A 103 -0.92 7.57 -2.23
CA LYS A 103 -1.14 6.13 -2.42
C LYS A 103 0.17 5.36 -2.55
N GLU A 104 1.17 5.94 -3.21
CA GLU A 104 2.51 5.33 -3.34
C GLU A 104 3.26 5.30 -2.01
N LYS A 105 3.14 6.34 -1.18
CA LYS A 105 3.86 6.43 0.09
C LYS A 105 3.22 5.60 1.22
N ILE A 106 1.91 5.41 1.17
CA ILE A 106 1.15 4.69 2.21
C ILE A 106 0.44 3.48 1.57
N PRO A 107 1.12 2.32 1.46
CA PRO A 107 0.50 1.12 0.92
C PRO A 107 -0.67 0.70 1.81
N GLY A 108 -1.83 0.47 1.19
CA GLY A 108 -3.09 0.13 1.89
C GLY A 108 -4.04 1.31 2.10
N LEU A 109 -3.64 2.53 1.74
CA LEU A 109 -4.57 3.66 1.72
C LEU A 109 -5.59 3.49 0.58
N THR A 110 -6.81 3.12 0.95
CA THR A 110 -7.90 2.91 0.01
C THR A 110 -8.70 4.21 -0.17
N PRO A 111 -9.24 4.51 -1.37
CA PRO A 111 -10.08 5.69 -1.57
C PRO A 111 -11.29 5.76 -0.63
N GLN A 112 -11.74 4.60 -0.15
CA GLN A 112 -12.81 4.43 0.83
C GLN A 112 -12.51 5.16 2.15
N TYR A 113 -11.24 5.33 2.51
CA TYR A 113 -10.81 6.11 3.66
C TYR A 113 -11.29 7.56 3.60
N PHE A 114 -11.29 8.16 2.40
CA PHE A 114 -11.68 9.56 2.19
C PHE A 114 -13.18 9.74 1.95
N ILE A 115 -13.84 8.75 1.36
CA ILE A 115 -15.26 8.82 0.97
C ILE A 115 -16.18 8.39 2.13
N GLY A 116 -15.69 7.54 3.04
CA GLY A 116 -16.48 6.98 4.14
C GLY A 116 -16.81 8.01 5.24
N SER A 117 -18.03 7.94 5.77
CA SER A 117 -18.55 8.87 6.79
C SER A 117 -17.90 8.77 8.17
N ASN A 118 -17.05 7.77 8.44
CA ASN A 118 -16.43 7.60 9.74
C ASN A 118 -14.98 7.11 9.62
N PRO A 119 -13.99 8.02 9.61
CA PRO A 119 -12.58 7.66 9.56
C PRO A 119 -12.17 6.82 10.78
N GLN A 120 -12.80 7.01 11.96
CA GLN A 120 -12.52 6.20 13.13
C GLN A 120 -12.95 4.74 12.94
N ALA A 121 -14.09 4.47 12.29
CA ALA A 121 -14.56 3.11 12.07
C ALA A 121 -13.63 2.32 11.12
N LEU A 122 -13.13 2.97 10.06
CA LEU A 122 -12.17 2.36 9.14
C LEU A 122 -10.81 2.17 9.79
N HIS A 123 -10.34 3.16 10.57
CA HIS A 123 -9.11 3.03 11.33
C HIS A 123 -9.20 1.89 12.36
N GLN A 124 -10.32 1.77 13.06
CA GLN A 124 -10.55 0.67 14.00
C GLN A 124 -10.54 -0.68 13.30
N LYS A 125 -11.10 -0.77 12.08
CA LYS A 125 -11.03 -2.00 11.28
C LYS A 125 -9.59 -2.32 10.87
N ALA A 126 -8.83 -1.34 10.39
CA ALA A 126 -7.42 -1.52 10.02
C ALA A 126 -6.57 -1.94 11.22
N LEU A 127 -6.79 -1.35 12.40
CA LEU A 127 -6.13 -1.76 13.63
C LEU A 127 -6.45 -3.21 14.01
N ARG A 128 -7.73 -3.62 13.90
CA ARG A 128 -8.14 -5.02 14.16
C ARG A 128 -7.47 -6.00 13.20
N GLU A 129 -7.40 -5.69 11.91
CA GLU A 129 -6.72 -6.54 10.92
C GLU A 129 -5.22 -6.68 11.25
N LEU A 130 -4.57 -5.59 11.64
CA LEU A 130 -3.16 -5.58 12.03
C LEU A 130 -2.93 -6.40 13.32
N ASP A 131 -3.83 -6.30 14.30
CA ASP A 131 -3.74 -7.09 15.53
C ASP A 131 -3.98 -8.58 15.29
N MET A 132 -4.89 -8.96 14.38
CA MET A 132 -5.04 -10.36 13.96
C MET A 132 -3.78 -10.87 13.29
N GLU A 133 -3.19 -10.10 12.37
CA GLU A 133 -1.94 -10.48 11.70
C GLU A 133 -0.78 -10.66 12.71
N ARG A 134 -0.68 -9.78 13.72
CA ARG A 134 0.29 -9.93 14.81
C ARG A 134 0.05 -11.20 15.62
N GLN A 135 -1.21 -11.52 15.92
CA GLN A 135 -1.56 -12.74 16.65
C GLN A 135 -1.20 -14.00 15.87
N GLU A 136 -1.50 -14.03 14.57
CA GLU A 136 -1.13 -15.14 13.69
C GLU A 136 0.38 -15.32 13.63
N ARG A 137 1.14 -14.23 13.46
CA ARG A 137 2.60 -14.27 13.52
C ARG A 137 3.09 -14.80 14.88
N GLN A 138 2.48 -14.39 15.98
CA GLN A 138 2.85 -14.87 17.32
C GLN A 138 2.55 -16.36 17.49
N GLN A 139 1.41 -16.84 16.99
CA GLN A 139 1.06 -18.26 16.98
C GLN A 139 2.05 -19.07 16.13
N ASN A 140 2.40 -18.57 14.95
CA ASN A 140 3.41 -19.20 14.09
C ASN A 140 4.77 -19.27 14.79
N LEU A 141 5.19 -18.22 15.48
CA LEU A 141 6.43 -18.23 16.28
C LEU A 141 6.37 -19.26 17.41
N ASN A 142 5.24 -19.37 18.11
CA ASN A 142 5.08 -20.37 19.17
C ASN A 142 5.14 -21.80 18.61
N VAL A 143 4.51 -22.06 17.46
CA VAL A 143 4.58 -23.36 16.78
C VAL A 143 6.01 -23.67 16.34
N LEU A 144 6.74 -22.68 15.82
CA LEU A 144 8.14 -22.84 15.45
C LEU A 144 9.03 -23.10 16.65
N ALA A 145 8.79 -22.42 17.78
CA ALA A 145 9.52 -22.66 19.03
C ALA A 145 9.33 -24.09 19.53
N LEU A 146 8.09 -24.60 19.53
CA LEU A 146 7.80 -25.99 19.90
C LEU A 146 8.50 -27.01 18.99
N LYS A 147 8.54 -26.74 17.68
CA LYS A 147 9.28 -27.59 16.72
C LYS A 147 10.79 -27.57 17.00
N LEU A 148 11.33 -26.40 17.35
CA LEU A 148 12.74 -26.25 17.67
C LEU A 148 13.12 -27.00 18.95
N ASP A 149 12.28 -26.93 19.97
CA ASP A 149 12.44 -27.69 21.23
C ASP A 149 12.39 -29.19 20.96
N HIS A 150 11.43 -29.65 20.14
CA HIS A 150 11.34 -31.05 19.74
C HIS A 150 12.61 -31.52 19.01
N LEU A 151 13.09 -30.79 18.00
CA LEU A 151 14.33 -31.11 17.29
C LEU A 151 15.55 -31.07 18.22
N SER A 152 15.56 -30.19 19.23
CA SER A 152 16.63 -30.16 20.23
C SER A 152 16.67 -31.45 21.05
N SER A 153 15.50 -31.96 21.45
CA SER A 153 15.39 -33.20 22.20
C SER A 153 15.83 -34.43 21.38
N GLU A 154 15.46 -34.49 20.09
CA GLU A 154 15.92 -35.54 19.18
C GLU A 154 17.44 -35.50 18.98
N ARG A 155 18.01 -34.30 18.86
CA ARG A 155 19.47 -34.14 18.75
C ARG A 155 20.18 -34.64 20.01
N ASP A 156 19.63 -34.39 21.18
CA ASP A 156 20.22 -34.84 22.45
C ASP A 156 20.09 -36.36 22.62
N SER A 157 18.96 -36.97 22.24
CA SER A 157 18.81 -38.44 22.27
C SER A 157 19.79 -39.13 21.31
N LEU A 158 19.93 -38.62 20.07
CA LEU A 158 20.92 -39.13 19.11
C LEU A 158 22.35 -39.00 19.64
N ARG A 159 22.65 -37.91 20.35
CA ARG A 159 23.96 -37.71 20.98
C ARG A 159 24.22 -38.74 22.07
N GLU A 160 23.22 -39.09 22.87
CA GLU A 160 23.33 -40.17 23.85
C GLU A 160 23.56 -41.54 23.20
N GLU A 161 22.85 -41.84 22.12
CA GLU A 161 23.06 -43.08 21.36
C GLU A 161 24.49 -43.17 20.79
N LEU A 162 25.00 -42.08 20.22
CA LEU A 162 26.39 -42.01 19.76
C LEU A 162 27.38 -42.22 20.91
N LEU A 163 27.11 -41.67 22.09
CA LEU A 163 27.96 -41.89 23.26
C LEU A 163 27.93 -43.34 23.74
N ARG A 164 26.76 -43.99 23.73
CA ARG A 164 26.61 -45.42 24.05
C ARG A 164 27.38 -46.28 23.06
N MET A 165 27.15 -46.10 21.76
CA MET A 165 27.85 -46.83 20.70
C MET A 165 29.37 -46.63 20.79
N LYS A 166 29.84 -45.42 21.09
CA LYS A 166 31.26 -45.14 21.31
C LYS A 166 31.82 -45.86 22.54
N LYS A 167 31.05 -45.95 23.62
CA LYS A 167 31.43 -46.67 24.85
C LYS A 167 31.54 -48.16 24.55
N ASP A 168 30.56 -48.72 23.84
CA ASP A 168 30.54 -50.13 23.45
C ASP A 168 31.72 -50.46 22.54
N LEU A 169 32.00 -49.65 21.53
CA LEU A 169 33.19 -49.80 20.68
C LEU A 169 34.50 -49.79 21.51
N LYS A 170 34.61 -48.92 22.52
CA LYS A 170 35.76 -48.91 23.43
C LYS A 170 35.83 -50.19 24.27
N PHE A 171 34.71 -50.70 24.76
CA PHE A 171 34.65 -51.95 25.49
C PHE A 171 35.08 -53.13 24.62
N TYR A 172 34.54 -53.25 23.40
CA TYR A 172 34.95 -54.29 22.46
C TYR A 172 36.44 -54.21 22.15
N ARG A 173 36.97 -53.02 21.89
CA ARG A 173 38.42 -52.84 21.67
C ARG A 173 39.24 -53.31 22.87
N ASN A 174 38.85 -52.94 24.08
CA ASN A 174 39.57 -53.35 25.29
C ASN A 174 39.42 -54.86 25.56
N ALA A 175 38.25 -55.43 25.30
CA ALA A 175 37.99 -56.87 25.43
C ALA A 175 38.83 -57.68 24.45
N ILE A 176 38.94 -57.24 23.19
CA ILE A 176 39.81 -57.88 22.18
C ILE A 176 41.28 -57.84 22.60
N ILE A 177 41.77 -56.69 23.09
CA ILE A 177 43.15 -56.59 23.59
C ILE A 177 43.35 -57.56 24.77
N PHE A 178 42.38 -57.64 25.67
CA PHE A 178 42.44 -58.54 26.82
C PHE A 178 42.45 -60.02 26.40
N THR A 179 41.54 -60.45 25.51
CA THR A 179 41.49 -61.85 25.02
C THR A 179 42.75 -62.23 24.24
N LEU A 180 43.30 -61.33 23.43
CA LEU A 180 44.60 -61.55 22.76
C LEU A 180 45.73 -61.71 23.78
N SER A 181 45.80 -60.85 24.80
CA SER A 181 46.84 -60.95 25.84
C SER A 181 46.74 -62.24 26.65
N LEU A 182 45.52 -62.70 26.93
CA LEU A 182 45.27 -63.95 27.64
C LEU A 182 45.67 -65.15 26.77
N GLY A 183 45.31 -65.14 25.48
CA GLY A 183 45.70 -66.16 24.51
C GLY A 183 47.21 -66.25 24.32
N ILE A 184 47.92 -65.12 24.24
CA ILE A 184 49.38 -65.07 24.19
C ILE A 184 49.99 -65.67 25.47
N SER A 185 49.46 -65.30 26.64
CA SER A 185 49.93 -65.83 27.93
C SER A 185 49.74 -67.34 28.04
N TRP A 186 48.59 -67.86 27.62
CA TRP A 186 48.31 -69.30 27.54
C TRP A 186 49.20 -70.01 26.52
N GLY A 187 49.47 -69.39 25.37
CA GLY A 187 50.38 -69.93 24.36
C GLY A 187 51.82 -70.05 24.86
N ILE A 188 52.32 -69.07 25.61
CA ILE A 188 53.64 -69.12 26.25
C ILE A 188 53.71 -70.27 27.27
N LEU A 189 52.69 -70.40 28.12
CA LEU A 189 52.58 -71.50 29.10
C LEU A 189 52.55 -72.88 28.42
N PHE A 190 51.77 -73.03 27.35
CA PHE A 190 51.69 -74.28 26.59
C PHE A 190 53.02 -74.65 25.91
N MET A 191 53.72 -73.66 25.34
CA MET A 191 55.06 -73.84 24.77
C MET A 191 56.08 -74.26 25.84
N PHE A 192 56.01 -73.68 27.04
CA PHE A 192 56.86 -74.09 28.17
C PHE A 192 56.56 -75.51 28.65
N TRP A 193 55.30 -75.92 28.65
CA TRP A 193 54.90 -77.25 29.12
C TRP A 193 55.25 -78.38 28.13
N LYS A 194 55.27 -78.09 26.83
CA LYS A 194 55.62 -79.06 25.78
C LYS A 194 57.11 -79.09 25.44
N GLY A 195 57.87 -78.09 25.88
CA GLY A 195 59.28 -77.88 25.57
C GLY A 195 60.28 -78.42 26.60
N LEU A 196 59.85 -79.27 27.54
CA LEU A 196 60.71 -79.99 28.49
C LEU A 196 60.61 -81.51 28.27
#